data_AF-A0A843WP49-F1
#
_entry.id   AF-A0A843WP49-F1
#
_cell.length_a   1.000
_cell.length_b   1.000
_cell.length_c   1.000
_cell.angle_alpha   90.00
_cell.angle_beta   90.00
_cell.angle_gamma   90.00
#
_symmetry.space_group_name_H-M   'P 1'
#
loop_
_entity.id
_entity.type
_entity.pdbx_description
1 polymer ?
#
loop_
_entity_poly.entity_id
_entity_poly.type
_entity_poly.pdbx_seq_one_letter_code
_entity_poly.pdbx_strand_id
1 'polypeptide(L)'
;MGVRPFSAFFLLSCLLAGASSTPLSPLPLHLLRHKNGSGGHPARGLSCRSWRLAVETNNLLEWEGVPPECKDYVGNYMLGHLYREDSQMVVNQAIQYAEDGVTLGADGKDIWIFDIDETSLSNIPFYAEYGFGSEPPNATAFEVWAEKAKAPALPETLRLYNSLLVLGIKPVFLTGRTEESRAATIVNLKEAGYDNWEKLLLRGPDSKESAMAFKAGERRKLVEEGGYRIVGNIGDQWSDILGYPEGDRTFKLPDPICFASPRAIAIRREGGLKCGKRGAPPVSVGRPMRGLSSPPSWLAPFLLLLSLLAPAARSQTFLELFPRGRVADGDGDGLFCESWKFSVEANDAGVWLTIPSRCLGYVREYMTGPRYGADCSVVAGDAFDFAQTVATLRDGEDGKNAWIFDVDETLLSNLPYYEVNGFGSGLFNETSFDEWVDEAIAPAIPASLKFYQQLQQLGFKLVLLTGRSEHQRNATEKNLLFAGYRDWEMLILRGPSDQGKTAVLYKSEKRAWLVSLGYKIYGSSGDQWSDLEGAPIAERSFKLPNPLYYIK
;
A
#
# COMPACT_ATOMS: atom_id res chain seq x y z
N MET A 1 -87.86 -24.54 3.88
CA MET A 1 -86.46 -24.96 4.05
C MET A 1 -86.25 -26.04 2.98
N GLY A 2 -85.62 -25.81 1.82
CA GLY A 2 -84.21 -25.42 1.56
C GLY A 2 -83.45 -26.71 1.13
N VAL A 3 -82.55 -26.80 0.13
CA VAL A 3 -81.92 -25.87 -0.84
C VAL A 3 -81.57 -26.68 -2.14
N ARG A 4 -81.25 -26.02 -3.29
CA ARG A 4 -80.79 -26.66 -4.57
C ARG A 4 -79.28 -27.04 -4.55
N PRO A 5 -78.72 -27.62 -5.64
CA PRO A 5 -78.01 -26.75 -6.62
C PRO A 5 -78.06 -27.16 -8.11
N PHE A 6 -77.41 -26.32 -8.93
CA PHE A 6 -77.31 -26.24 -10.41
C PHE A 6 -75.83 -25.91 -10.79
N SER A 7 -75.31 -25.99 -12.03
CA SER A 7 -75.63 -26.77 -13.26
C SER A 7 -74.61 -26.44 -14.39
N ALA A 8 -74.41 -27.41 -15.32
CA ALA A 8 -74.17 -27.21 -16.77
C ALA A 8 -72.81 -26.74 -17.37
N PHE A 9 -72.37 -27.53 -18.36
CA PHE A 9 -71.76 -27.22 -19.68
C PHE A 9 -70.54 -26.27 -19.86
N PHE A 10 -69.58 -26.75 -20.66
CA PHE A 10 -68.57 -25.95 -21.37
C PHE A 10 -68.60 -26.29 -22.87
N LEU A 11 -68.36 -25.28 -23.72
CA LEU A 11 -68.29 -25.37 -25.19
C LEU A 11 -66.84 -25.22 -25.67
N LEU A 12 -66.53 -25.77 -26.84
CA LEU A 12 -65.19 -25.80 -27.45
C LEU A 12 -65.19 -25.03 -28.78
N SER A 13 -64.22 -24.13 -28.98
CA SER A 13 -63.87 -23.59 -30.31
C SER A 13 -62.41 -23.16 -30.39
N CYS A 14 -61.81 -23.29 -31.57
CA CYS A 14 -60.38 -23.10 -31.83
C CYS A 14 -59.98 -21.64 -32.09
N LEU A 15 -58.68 -21.31 -31.95
CA LEU A 15 -58.03 -20.23 -32.71
C LEU A 15 -56.49 -20.42 -32.77
N LEU A 16 -55.87 -19.75 -33.75
CA LEU A 16 -54.48 -19.94 -34.20
C LEU A 16 -53.48 -19.19 -33.33
N ALA A 17 -52.28 -19.75 -33.14
CA ALA A 17 -51.14 -19.07 -32.52
C ALA A 17 -50.21 -18.47 -33.59
N GLY A 18 -50.15 -17.14 -33.66
CA GLY A 18 -49.11 -16.42 -34.40
C GLY A 18 -47.87 -16.21 -33.52
N ALA A 19 -46.68 -16.35 -34.10
CA ALA A 19 -45.43 -16.07 -33.39
C ALA A 19 -45.24 -14.55 -33.21
N SER A 20 -45.36 -14.08 -31.96
CA SER A 20 -44.97 -12.72 -31.58
C SER A 20 -43.54 -12.72 -31.04
N SER A 21 -42.69 -11.89 -31.65
CA SER A 21 -41.35 -11.60 -31.14
C SER A 21 -41.44 -10.89 -29.78
N THR A 22 -41.02 -11.54 -28.71
CA THR A 22 -40.85 -10.89 -27.40
C THR A 22 -39.72 -9.88 -27.48
N PRO A 23 -39.92 -8.59 -27.12
CA PRO A 23 -38.83 -7.63 -27.07
C PRO A 23 -37.83 -8.04 -25.99
N LEU A 24 -36.53 -7.89 -26.27
CA LEU A 24 -35.48 -8.02 -25.27
C LEU A 24 -35.77 -7.07 -24.11
N SER A 25 -35.98 -7.62 -22.92
CA SER A 25 -36.01 -6.84 -21.69
C SER A 25 -34.65 -6.14 -21.52
N PRO A 26 -34.60 -4.84 -21.20
CA PRO A 26 -33.33 -4.16 -20.97
C PRO A 26 -32.63 -4.80 -19.77
N LEU A 27 -31.38 -5.25 -19.97
CA LEU A 27 -30.51 -5.70 -18.89
C LEU A 27 -30.44 -4.59 -17.83
N PRO A 28 -30.62 -4.90 -16.53
CA PRO A 28 -30.58 -3.88 -15.49
C PRO A 28 -29.16 -3.34 -15.36
N LEU A 29 -28.94 -2.12 -15.85
CA LEU A 29 -27.72 -1.34 -15.63
C LEU A 29 -27.44 -1.22 -14.12
N HIS A 30 -26.59 -2.10 -13.60
CA HIS A 30 -26.08 -2.04 -12.23
C HIS A 30 -25.02 -0.94 -12.15
N LEU A 31 -25.48 0.31 -12.16
CA LEU A 31 -24.66 1.44 -11.74
C LEU A 31 -24.17 1.18 -10.31
N LEU A 32 -22.84 1.06 -10.14
CA LEU A 32 -22.18 0.96 -8.83
C LEU A 32 -22.70 2.10 -7.95
N ARG A 33 -23.54 1.74 -6.98
CA ARG A 33 -24.49 2.68 -6.39
C ARG A 33 -23.80 3.57 -5.37
N HIS A 34 -23.47 4.80 -5.76
CA HIS A 34 -22.97 5.83 -4.86
C HIS A 34 -23.87 5.92 -3.61
N LYS A 35 -23.28 5.65 -2.44
CA LYS A 35 -23.91 5.77 -1.13
C LYS A 35 -22.98 6.47 -0.15
N ASN A 36 -22.70 7.74 -0.44
CA ASN A 36 -22.30 8.66 0.62
C ASN A 36 -23.48 8.82 1.58
N GLY A 37 -23.20 9.07 2.87
CA GLY A 37 -24.23 9.60 3.77
C GLY A 37 -24.76 10.94 3.28
N SER A 38 -25.87 11.42 3.86
CA SER A 38 -26.55 12.67 3.46
C SER A 38 -25.71 13.96 3.60
N GLY A 39 -24.45 13.87 4.06
CA GLY A 39 -23.46 14.96 4.08
C GLY A 39 -22.18 14.66 3.29
N GLY A 40 -22.16 13.69 2.37
CA GLY A 40 -20.98 13.40 1.54
C GLY A 40 -19.87 12.58 2.21
N HIS A 41 -19.89 12.43 3.54
CA HIS A 41 -18.87 11.69 4.27
C HIS A 41 -19.04 10.15 4.19
N PRO A 42 -17.93 9.38 4.12
CA PRO A 42 -17.93 7.94 4.37
C PRO A 42 -18.44 7.61 5.78
N ALA A 43 -18.91 6.38 6.01
CA ALA A 43 -19.24 5.93 7.36
C ALA A 43 -18.00 6.01 8.27
N ARG A 44 -18.18 6.46 9.54
CA ARG A 44 -17.10 6.52 10.54
C ARG A 44 -16.36 5.19 10.59
N GLY A 45 -15.05 5.22 10.31
CA GLY A 45 -14.18 4.04 10.24
C GLY A 45 -13.83 3.57 8.83
N LEU A 46 -14.68 3.81 7.81
CA LEU A 46 -14.30 3.50 6.42
C LEU A 46 -13.18 4.43 5.94
N SER A 47 -13.26 5.73 6.25
CA SER A 47 -12.20 6.69 5.89
C SER A 47 -10.84 6.30 6.44
N CYS A 48 -10.75 5.95 7.72
CA CYS A 48 -9.47 5.59 8.36
C CYS A 48 -8.91 4.25 7.87
N ARG A 49 -9.76 3.25 7.61
CA ARG A 49 -9.32 2.01 6.94
C ARG A 49 -8.86 2.27 5.50
N SER A 50 -9.48 3.21 4.77
CA SER A 50 -9.09 3.54 3.37
C SER A 50 -7.78 4.33 3.33
N TRP A 51 -7.65 5.30 4.23
CA TRP A 51 -6.42 6.04 4.48
C TRP A 51 -5.26 5.11 4.86
N ARG A 52 -5.46 4.13 5.77
CA ARG A 52 -4.43 3.11 6.04
C ARG A 52 -4.05 2.38 4.77
N LEU A 53 -5.01 1.85 4.01
CA LEU A 53 -4.67 1.12 2.78
C LEU A 53 -3.88 2.00 1.81
N ALA A 54 -4.20 3.29 1.66
CA ALA A 54 -3.47 4.23 0.80
C ALA A 54 -2.04 4.53 1.29
N VAL A 55 -1.81 4.62 2.61
CA VAL A 55 -0.47 4.69 3.21
C VAL A 55 0.33 3.42 2.87
N GLU A 56 -0.26 2.26 3.19
CA GLU A 56 0.42 0.96 3.08
C GLU A 56 0.75 0.60 1.62
N THR A 57 -0.08 1.03 0.66
CA THR A 57 0.11 0.83 -0.80
C THR A 57 0.91 1.93 -1.50
N ASN A 58 1.60 2.82 -0.76
CA ASN A 58 2.46 3.88 -1.29
C ASN A 58 1.71 4.95 -2.12
N ASN A 59 0.39 5.05 -1.98
CA ASN A 59 -0.47 6.04 -2.65
C ASN A 59 -0.38 7.40 -1.95
N LEU A 60 -0.48 7.40 -0.62
CA LEU A 60 -0.20 8.57 0.21
C LEU A 60 1.31 8.60 0.54
N LEU A 61 1.97 9.75 0.34
CA LEU A 61 3.41 9.91 0.62
C LEU A 61 3.74 11.03 1.60
N GLU A 62 3.01 12.14 1.60
CA GLU A 62 3.39 13.34 2.38
C GLU A 62 2.41 13.66 3.52
N TRP A 63 2.06 12.67 4.34
CA TRP A 63 1.27 12.91 5.55
C TRP A 63 2.18 13.33 6.73
N GLU A 64 1.73 14.31 7.53
CA GLU A 64 2.53 14.83 8.67
C GLU A 64 2.40 13.99 9.96
N GLY A 65 1.46 13.04 9.98
CA GLY A 65 1.10 12.17 11.09
C GLY A 65 -0.27 11.54 10.86
N VAL A 66 -0.69 10.63 11.74
CA VAL A 66 -2.01 10.00 11.69
C VAL A 66 -3.11 11.08 11.79
N PRO A 67 -4.11 11.11 10.91
CA PRO A 67 -5.23 12.04 11.01
C PRO A 67 -5.88 11.97 12.41
N PRO A 68 -6.13 13.10 13.10
CA PRO A 68 -6.63 13.08 14.47
C PRO A 68 -7.92 12.27 14.67
N GLU A 69 -8.81 12.25 13.67
CA GLU A 69 -10.02 11.43 13.64
C GLU A 69 -9.77 9.91 13.50
N CYS A 70 -8.56 9.53 13.13
CA CYS A 70 -8.10 8.14 12.97
C CYS A 70 -7.20 7.65 14.11
N LYS A 71 -6.87 8.49 15.10
CA LYS A 71 -6.12 8.14 16.32
C LYS A 71 -6.61 6.83 16.94
N ASP A 72 -7.91 6.76 17.27
CA ASP A 72 -8.49 5.58 17.93
C ASP A 72 -8.51 4.37 17.00
N TYR A 73 -8.65 4.56 15.69
CA TYR A 73 -8.58 3.46 14.71
C TYR A 73 -7.17 2.87 14.66
N VAL A 74 -6.13 3.71 14.56
CA VAL A 74 -4.74 3.26 14.52
C VAL A 74 -4.32 2.61 15.84
N GLY A 75 -4.69 3.19 16.99
CA GLY A 75 -4.42 2.58 18.30
C GLY A 75 -5.06 1.19 18.44
N ASN A 76 -6.33 1.04 18.03
CA ASN A 76 -7.00 -0.27 18.02
C ASN A 76 -6.40 -1.26 17.02
N TYR A 77 -5.85 -0.77 15.90
CA TYR A 77 -5.15 -1.60 14.92
C TYR A 77 -3.83 -2.12 15.49
N MET A 78 -2.93 -1.23 15.90
CA MET A 78 -1.56 -1.54 16.34
C MET A 78 -1.52 -2.38 17.63
N LEU A 79 -2.49 -2.22 18.54
CA LEU A 79 -2.63 -3.07 19.73
C LEU A 79 -3.47 -4.34 19.49
N GLY A 80 -4.17 -4.40 18.36
CA GLY A 80 -5.19 -5.39 18.05
C GLY A 80 -4.66 -6.68 17.41
N HIS A 81 -5.60 -7.57 17.06
CA HIS A 81 -5.29 -8.82 16.38
C HIS A 81 -4.92 -8.61 14.90
N LEU A 82 -5.51 -7.61 14.22
CA LEU A 82 -5.29 -7.40 12.79
C LEU A 82 -3.84 -6.99 12.46
N TYR A 83 -3.17 -6.15 13.28
CA TYR A 83 -1.75 -5.86 13.08
C TYR A 83 -0.86 -7.11 13.20
N ARG A 84 -1.21 -8.04 14.10
CA ARG A 84 -0.49 -9.32 14.24
C ARG A 84 -0.75 -10.24 13.04
N GLU A 85 -1.99 -10.35 12.58
CA GLU A 85 -2.35 -11.17 11.43
C GLU A 85 -1.72 -10.60 10.13
N ASP A 86 -1.74 -9.28 9.93
CA ASP A 86 -1.06 -8.59 8.82
C ASP A 86 0.45 -8.89 8.86
N SER A 87 1.11 -8.69 10.01
CA SER A 87 2.54 -8.98 10.21
C SER A 87 2.88 -10.46 9.99
N GLN A 88 2.02 -11.36 10.49
CA GLN A 88 2.18 -12.81 10.36
C GLN A 88 2.02 -13.25 8.90
N MET A 89 1.09 -12.66 8.16
CA MET A 89 0.88 -12.92 6.73
C MET A 89 2.12 -12.56 5.92
N VAL A 90 2.65 -11.34 6.09
CA VAL A 90 3.88 -10.88 5.42
C VAL A 90 5.07 -11.78 5.75
N VAL A 91 5.28 -12.09 7.03
CA VAL A 91 6.38 -12.97 7.45
C VAL A 91 6.21 -14.40 6.93
N ASN A 92 4.98 -14.91 6.80
CA ASN A 92 4.75 -16.22 6.18
C ASN A 92 5.15 -16.21 4.69
N GLN A 93 4.83 -15.16 3.94
CA GLN A 93 5.31 -15.00 2.56
C GLN A 93 6.84 -14.92 2.50
N ALA A 94 7.47 -14.19 3.44
CA ALA A 94 8.92 -14.04 3.52
C ALA A 94 9.65 -15.35 3.83
N ILE A 95 9.17 -16.13 4.81
CA ILE A 95 9.73 -17.44 5.15
C ILE A 95 9.53 -18.41 4.01
N GLN A 96 8.33 -18.50 3.42
CA GLN A 96 8.07 -19.38 2.29
C GLN A 96 8.98 -19.07 1.11
N TYR A 97 9.16 -17.79 0.77
CA TYR A 97 10.10 -17.38 -0.28
C TYR A 97 11.55 -17.76 0.07
N ALA A 98 11.97 -17.62 1.33
CA ALA A 98 13.31 -18.01 1.77
C ALA A 98 13.55 -19.53 1.71
N GLU A 99 12.53 -20.34 2.00
CA GLU A 99 12.57 -21.81 1.99
C GLU A 99 12.48 -22.39 0.57
N ASP A 100 11.54 -21.90 -0.25
CA ASP A 100 11.21 -22.46 -1.58
C ASP A 100 11.95 -21.76 -2.73
N GLY A 101 12.25 -20.46 -2.59
CA GLY A 101 12.63 -19.58 -3.71
C GLY A 101 14.10 -19.17 -3.79
N VAL A 102 14.85 -19.25 -2.68
CA VAL A 102 16.24 -18.78 -2.61
C VAL A 102 17.23 -19.91 -2.80
N THR A 103 18.13 -19.77 -3.78
CA THR A 103 19.29 -20.66 -3.96
C THR A 103 20.55 -19.97 -3.44
N LEU A 104 21.10 -20.46 -2.33
CA LEU A 104 22.29 -19.87 -1.70
C LEU A 104 23.58 -20.19 -2.45
N GLY A 105 24.51 -19.23 -2.46
CA GLY A 105 25.86 -19.41 -2.96
C GLY A 105 26.78 -20.01 -1.91
N ALA A 106 27.74 -20.84 -2.36
CA ALA A 106 28.67 -21.55 -1.49
C ALA A 106 29.73 -20.65 -0.79
N ASP A 107 29.72 -19.34 -1.04
CA ASP A 107 30.63 -18.34 -0.48
C ASP A 107 30.13 -17.68 0.83
N GLY A 108 28.90 -17.98 1.25
CA GLY A 108 28.29 -17.39 2.46
C GLY A 108 28.06 -15.87 2.35
N LYS A 109 27.73 -15.38 1.14
CA LYS A 109 27.47 -13.97 0.82
C LYS A 109 25.99 -13.60 0.65
N ASP A 110 25.08 -14.54 0.86
CA ASP A 110 23.63 -14.27 0.82
C ASP A 110 23.17 -13.61 2.13
N ILE A 111 22.62 -12.40 2.02
CA ILE A 111 22.16 -11.59 3.15
C ILE A 111 20.69 -11.23 3.01
N TRP A 112 20.06 -11.01 4.16
CA TRP A 112 18.71 -10.45 4.27
C TRP A 112 18.76 -9.11 5.00
N ILE A 113 18.21 -8.06 4.41
CA ILE A 113 18.15 -6.73 5.02
C ILE A 113 16.92 -6.64 5.93
N PHE A 114 17.11 -6.10 7.13
CA PHE A 114 16.04 -5.75 8.08
C PHE A 114 16.16 -4.26 8.44
N ASP A 115 15.05 -3.51 8.44
CA ASP A 115 14.98 -2.31 9.29
C ASP A 115 14.85 -2.69 10.78
N ILE A 116 14.97 -1.69 11.68
CA ILE A 116 14.85 -1.84 13.12
C ILE A 116 13.54 -1.30 13.67
N ASP A 117 13.16 -0.07 13.39
CA ASP A 117 12.08 0.64 14.09
C ASP A 117 10.74 0.32 13.42
N GLU A 118 9.77 -0.21 14.17
CA GLU A 118 8.49 -0.74 13.64
C GLU A 118 8.62 -1.93 12.66
N THR A 119 9.84 -2.32 12.29
CA THR A 119 10.17 -3.61 11.64
C THR A 119 10.62 -4.70 12.61
N SER A 120 11.70 -4.48 13.37
CA SER A 120 12.30 -5.52 14.24
C SER A 120 12.04 -5.28 15.72
N LEU A 121 11.97 -4.00 16.12
CA LEU A 121 11.71 -3.48 17.46
C LEU A 121 10.50 -2.55 17.38
N SER A 122 9.52 -2.74 18.26
CA SER A 122 8.34 -1.88 18.31
C SER A 122 8.52 -0.70 19.25
N ASN A 123 8.31 0.51 18.74
CA ASN A 123 8.17 1.75 19.49
C ASN A 123 6.71 2.10 19.79
N ILE A 124 5.74 1.19 19.57
CA ILE A 124 4.35 1.33 20.03
C ILE A 124 4.24 1.83 21.49
N PRO A 125 5.06 1.39 22.48
CA PRO A 125 5.01 1.95 23.84
C PRO A 125 5.29 3.45 23.91
N PHE A 126 6.14 3.99 23.02
CA PHE A 126 6.37 5.42 22.88
C PHE A 126 5.19 6.08 22.14
N TYR A 127 4.80 5.56 20.98
CA TYR A 127 3.73 6.18 20.18
C TYR A 127 2.36 6.17 20.87
N ALA A 128 2.09 5.23 21.78
CA ALA A 128 0.89 5.23 22.63
C ALA A 128 0.79 6.49 23.53
N GLU A 129 1.91 7.06 23.96
CA GLU A 129 1.95 8.35 24.69
C GLU A 129 1.68 9.56 23.77
N TYR A 130 1.80 9.37 22.45
CA TYR A 130 1.72 10.39 21.40
C TYR A 130 0.59 10.12 20.38
N GLY A 131 -0.52 9.56 20.88
CA GLY A 131 -1.74 9.34 20.09
C GLY A 131 -1.57 8.41 18.89
N PHE A 132 -0.66 7.43 18.98
CA PHE A 132 -0.31 6.50 17.90
C PHE A 132 0.07 7.18 16.58
N GLY A 133 0.74 8.34 16.65
CA GLY A 133 1.13 9.11 15.46
C GLY A 133 0.27 10.33 15.19
N SER A 134 -0.78 10.62 15.99
CA SER A 134 -1.64 11.80 15.79
C SER A 134 -1.16 13.06 16.53
N GLU A 135 -0.26 12.93 17.50
CA GLU A 135 0.22 14.04 18.33
C GLU A 135 1.75 14.13 18.22
N PRO A 136 2.32 15.20 17.62
CA PRO A 136 3.76 15.26 17.38
C PRO A 136 4.54 15.32 18.69
N PRO A 137 5.55 14.43 18.90
CA PRO A 137 6.39 14.49 20.08
C PRO A 137 7.31 15.72 20.09
N ASN A 138 8.10 15.89 21.16
CA ASN A 138 9.19 16.87 21.17
C ASN A 138 10.41 16.37 20.37
N ALA A 139 11.21 17.30 19.83
CA ALA A 139 12.31 17.04 18.88
C ALA A 139 13.29 15.92 19.26
N THR A 140 13.57 15.76 20.55
CA THR A 140 14.52 14.78 21.11
C THR A 140 13.83 13.66 21.88
N ALA A 141 12.50 13.62 21.94
CA ALA A 141 11.77 12.66 22.78
C ALA A 141 11.95 11.21 22.29
N PHE A 142 11.95 10.99 20.98
CA PHE A 142 12.22 9.66 20.40
C PHE A 142 13.69 9.24 20.62
N GLU A 143 14.65 10.16 20.49
CA GLU A 143 16.06 9.89 20.77
C GLU A 143 16.23 9.44 22.25
N VAL A 144 15.61 10.17 23.18
CA VAL A 144 15.59 9.82 24.62
C VAL A 144 14.82 8.52 24.91
N TRP A 145 13.87 8.11 24.05
CA TRP A 145 13.21 6.80 24.14
C TRP A 145 14.14 5.68 23.65
N ALA A 146 14.77 5.83 22.48
CA ALA A 146 15.67 4.85 21.89
C ALA A 146 16.88 4.56 22.81
N GLU A 147 17.44 5.60 23.45
CA GLU A 147 18.52 5.45 24.44
C GLU A 147 18.14 4.66 25.70
N LYS A 148 16.84 4.42 25.97
CA LYS A 148 16.42 3.51 27.06
C LYS A 148 16.64 2.05 26.73
N ALA A 149 16.83 1.69 25.46
CA ALA A 149 17.01 0.33 24.94
C ALA A 149 15.90 -0.66 25.33
N LYS A 150 14.63 -0.21 25.37
CA LYS A 150 13.47 -0.97 25.89
C LYS A 150 12.36 -1.27 24.89
N ALA A 151 12.59 -1.08 23.59
CA ALA A 151 11.60 -1.42 22.57
C ALA A 151 11.46 -2.96 22.48
N PRO A 152 10.29 -3.57 22.69
CA PRO A 152 10.12 -5.01 22.57
C PRO A 152 10.32 -5.49 21.12
N ALA A 153 10.71 -6.76 20.93
CA ALA A 153 10.73 -7.38 19.61
C ALA A 153 9.34 -7.39 18.97
N LEU A 154 9.30 -7.20 17.65
CA LEU A 154 8.14 -7.64 16.86
C LEU A 154 8.24 -9.16 16.65
N PRO A 155 7.28 -9.95 17.16
CA PRO A 155 7.47 -11.40 17.32
C PRO A 155 7.54 -12.14 15.98
N GLU A 156 6.81 -11.67 14.97
CA GLU A 156 6.84 -12.27 13.63
C GLU A 156 8.17 -11.97 12.92
N THR A 157 8.70 -10.75 13.01
CA THR A 157 10.02 -10.41 12.46
C THR A 157 11.14 -11.20 13.15
N LEU A 158 11.05 -11.41 14.46
CA LEU A 158 11.95 -12.29 15.20
C LEU A 158 11.83 -13.75 14.75
N ARG A 159 10.62 -14.21 14.38
CA ARG A 159 10.41 -15.54 13.78
C ARG A 159 11.08 -15.65 12.40
N LEU A 160 10.92 -14.67 11.51
CA LEU A 160 11.64 -14.60 10.23
C LEU A 160 13.15 -14.68 10.44
N TYR A 161 13.69 -13.80 11.28
CA TYR A 161 15.12 -13.74 11.59
C TYR A 161 15.68 -15.09 12.03
N ASN A 162 15.01 -15.79 12.95
CA ASN A 162 15.43 -17.12 13.40
C ASN A 162 15.35 -18.18 12.28
N SER A 163 14.31 -18.14 11.43
CA SER A 163 14.20 -19.04 10.26
C SER A 163 15.36 -18.82 9.28
N LEU A 164 15.71 -17.57 8.98
CA LEU A 164 16.82 -17.24 8.08
C LEU A 164 18.17 -17.73 8.60
N LEU A 165 18.41 -17.64 9.92
CA LEU A 165 19.61 -18.19 10.54
C LEU A 165 19.71 -19.73 10.39
N VAL A 166 18.58 -20.44 10.47
CA VAL A 166 18.53 -21.89 10.23
C VAL A 166 18.80 -22.23 8.75
N LEU A 167 18.32 -21.39 7.83
CA LEU A 167 18.61 -21.52 6.39
C LEU A 167 20.05 -21.11 6.02
N GLY A 168 20.80 -20.46 6.91
CA GLY A 168 22.16 -19.96 6.65
C GLY A 168 22.20 -18.61 5.92
N ILE A 169 21.05 -17.94 5.77
CA ILE A 169 20.96 -16.56 5.25
C ILE A 169 21.36 -15.59 6.37
N LYS A 170 22.23 -14.63 6.04
CA LYS A 170 22.85 -13.75 7.03
C LYS A 170 22.05 -12.45 7.24
N PRO A 171 21.53 -12.17 8.45
CA PRO A 171 20.80 -10.93 8.71
C PRO A 171 21.73 -9.71 8.71
N VAL A 172 21.28 -8.61 8.10
CA VAL A 172 21.92 -7.29 8.15
C VAL A 172 20.88 -6.26 8.56
N PHE A 173 21.12 -5.55 9.65
CA PHE A 173 20.27 -4.44 10.09
C PHE A 173 20.70 -3.13 9.41
N LEU A 174 19.75 -2.40 8.84
CA LEU A 174 19.97 -1.12 8.15
C LEU A 174 18.89 -0.11 8.56
N THR A 175 19.23 0.79 9.49
CA THR A 175 18.26 1.65 10.17
C THR A 175 18.48 3.15 9.90
N GLY A 176 17.41 3.94 10.04
CA GLY A 176 17.46 5.40 10.07
C GLY A 176 18.08 5.99 11.34
N ARG A 177 18.25 5.22 12.42
CA ARG A 177 18.90 5.64 13.67
C ARG A 177 20.33 6.13 13.44
N THR A 178 20.81 7.07 14.26
CA THR A 178 22.16 7.66 14.13
C THR A 178 23.23 6.80 14.79
N GLU A 179 24.47 6.88 14.29
CA GLU A 179 25.65 6.22 14.87
C GLU A 179 25.84 6.50 16.38
N GLU A 180 25.40 7.66 16.88
CA GLU A 180 25.40 8.00 18.31
C GLU A 180 24.61 6.97 19.15
N SER A 181 23.49 6.50 18.63
CA SER A 181 22.59 5.52 19.27
C SER A 181 22.98 4.05 19.07
N ARG A 182 24.15 3.78 18.45
CA ARG A 182 24.61 2.42 18.15
C ARG A 182 24.69 1.55 19.40
N ALA A 183 25.16 2.09 20.52
CA ALA A 183 25.32 1.33 21.76
C ALA A 183 23.96 0.87 22.32
N ALA A 184 23.01 1.80 22.50
CA ALA A 184 21.65 1.49 22.96
C ALA A 184 20.93 0.53 21.99
N THR A 185 21.09 0.73 20.68
CA THR A 185 20.49 -0.15 19.65
C THR A 185 21.03 -1.59 19.72
N ILE A 186 22.33 -1.78 19.94
CA ILE A 186 22.93 -3.12 20.13
C ILE A 186 22.40 -3.80 21.40
N VAL A 187 22.27 -3.06 22.51
CA VAL A 187 21.68 -3.61 23.75
C VAL A 187 20.24 -4.02 23.50
N ASN A 188 19.44 -3.13 22.89
CA ASN A 188 18.02 -3.39 22.66
C ASN A 188 17.80 -4.60 21.74
N LEU A 189 18.55 -4.73 20.64
CA LEU A 189 18.45 -5.88 19.73
C LEU A 189 18.71 -7.20 20.47
N LYS A 190 19.75 -7.23 21.33
CA LYS A 190 20.10 -8.42 22.12
C LYS A 190 19.07 -8.76 23.19
N GLU A 191 18.56 -7.76 23.92
CA GLU A 191 17.47 -7.97 24.89
C GLU A 191 16.17 -8.42 24.20
N ALA A 192 15.95 -8.02 22.95
CA ALA A 192 14.84 -8.43 22.10
C ALA A 192 15.02 -9.82 21.45
N GLY A 193 16.19 -10.47 21.59
CA GLY A 193 16.44 -11.83 21.09
C GLY A 193 17.12 -11.90 19.71
N TYR A 194 17.61 -10.79 19.17
CA TYR A 194 18.49 -10.77 18.00
C TYR A 194 19.94 -10.73 18.49
N ASP A 195 20.77 -11.74 18.21
CA ASP A 195 22.13 -11.85 18.76
C ASP A 195 23.24 -12.17 17.74
N ASN A 196 22.86 -12.64 16.54
CA ASN A 196 23.74 -13.08 15.47
C ASN A 196 23.39 -12.37 14.13
N TRP A 197 24.06 -11.25 13.84
CA TRP A 197 23.89 -10.50 12.59
C TRP A 197 25.24 -10.21 11.95
N GLU A 198 25.29 -10.17 10.62
CA GLU A 198 26.51 -9.95 9.84
C GLU A 198 26.94 -8.47 9.90
N LYS A 199 25.97 -7.53 9.80
CA LYS A 199 26.22 -6.09 9.88
C LYS A 199 25.06 -5.34 10.55
N LEU A 200 25.40 -4.21 11.16
CA LEU A 200 24.47 -3.22 11.70
C LEU A 200 24.90 -1.83 11.20
N LEU A 201 24.13 -1.29 10.27
CA LEU A 201 24.39 -0.05 9.55
C LEU A 201 23.46 1.05 10.08
N LEU A 202 24.05 2.16 10.55
CA LEU A 202 23.33 3.32 11.08
C LEU A 202 23.69 4.56 10.25
N ARG A 203 22.87 5.60 10.39
CA ARG A 203 23.07 6.89 9.73
C ARG A 203 24.23 7.67 10.38
N GLY A 204 25.18 8.11 9.56
CA GLY A 204 26.25 9.01 9.99
C GLY A 204 25.69 10.38 10.47
N PRO A 205 26.36 11.05 11.42
CA PRO A 205 25.81 12.22 12.14
C PRO A 205 25.43 13.40 11.25
N ASP A 206 26.14 13.61 10.14
CA ASP A 206 25.92 14.74 9.21
C ASP A 206 25.09 14.38 7.96
N SER A 207 24.47 13.19 7.89
CA SER A 207 23.74 12.75 6.68
C SER A 207 22.43 13.52 6.48
N LYS A 208 22.44 14.42 5.48
CA LYS A 208 21.28 15.18 4.99
C LYS A 208 20.43 14.44 3.96
N GLU A 209 20.77 13.19 3.64
CA GLU A 209 20.11 12.40 2.60
C GLU A 209 18.69 11.98 3.03
N SER A 210 17.79 11.70 2.09
CA SER A 210 16.51 11.06 2.44
C SER A 210 16.75 9.66 3.02
N ALA A 211 15.76 9.10 3.74
CA ALA A 211 15.85 7.73 4.26
C ALA A 211 16.16 6.73 3.13
N MET A 212 15.41 6.82 2.03
CA MET A 212 15.58 5.98 0.84
C MET A 212 16.95 6.13 0.18
N ALA A 213 17.46 7.36 0.01
CA ALA A 213 18.75 7.59 -0.63
C ALA A 213 19.91 6.98 0.19
N PHE A 214 19.89 7.17 1.50
CA PHE A 214 20.84 6.56 2.43
C PHE A 214 20.75 5.03 2.39
N LYS A 215 19.57 4.45 2.58
CA LYS A 215 19.40 2.99 2.63
C LYS A 215 19.76 2.30 1.30
N ALA A 216 19.35 2.86 0.16
CA ALA A 216 19.76 2.35 -1.15
C ALA A 216 21.28 2.49 -1.38
N GLY A 217 21.91 3.57 -0.88
CA GLY A 217 23.35 3.75 -0.89
C GLY A 217 24.09 2.67 -0.11
N GLU A 218 23.65 2.37 1.12
CA GLU A 218 24.23 1.30 1.94
C GLU A 218 24.02 -0.09 1.33
N ARG A 219 22.83 -0.40 0.79
CA ARG A 219 22.61 -1.65 0.05
C ARG A 219 23.52 -1.77 -1.18
N ARG A 220 23.77 -0.66 -1.89
CA ARG A 220 24.72 -0.66 -3.01
C ARG A 220 26.14 -0.98 -2.57
N LYS A 221 26.64 -0.39 -1.48
CA LYS A 221 27.96 -0.73 -0.91
C LYS A 221 28.06 -2.20 -0.53
N LEU A 222 27.01 -2.79 0.05
CA LEU A 222 26.99 -4.22 0.37
C LEU A 222 27.19 -5.08 -0.88
N VAL A 223 26.52 -4.76 -1.99
CA VAL A 223 26.65 -5.50 -3.25
C VAL A 223 28.00 -5.22 -3.92
N GLU A 224 28.31 -3.95 -4.21
CA GLU A 224 29.44 -3.55 -5.06
C GLU A 224 30.81 -3.64 -4.36
N GLU A 225 30.90 -3.26 -3.08
CA GLU A 225 32.15 -3.29 -2.31
C GLU A 225 32.25 -4.54 -1.44
N GLY A 226 31.12 -4.97 -0.86
CA GLY A 226 31.04 -6.11 0.04
C GLY A 226 30.93 -7.47 -0.67
N GLY A 227 30.56 -7.50 -1.94
CA GLY A 227 30.31 -8.72 -2.72
C GLY A 227 29.14 -9.56 -2.18
N TYR A 228 28.17 -8.93 -1.50
CA TYR A 228 26.99 -9.60 -0.97
C TYR A 228 25.87 -9.73 -2.01
N ARG A 229 25.03 -10.74 -1.88
CA ARG A 229 23.76 -10.88 -2.61
C ARG A 229 22.61 -10.62 -1.64
N ILE A 230 21.77 -9.64 -1.95
CA ILE A 230 20.61 -9.29 -1.12
C ILE A 230 19.44 -10.17 -1.58
N VAL A 231 19.31 -11.36 -0.99
CA VAL A 231 18.27 -12.33 -1.38
C VAL A 231 16.89 -11.93 -0.87
N GLY A 232 16.83 -11.10 0.17
CA GLY A 232 15.58 -10.54 0.70
C GLY A 232 15.80 -9.22 1.46
N ASN A 233 14.76 -8.40 1.53
CA ASN A 233 14.76 -7.11 2.23
C ASN A 233 13.38 -6.86 2.85
N ILE A 234 13.30 -6.68 4.17
CA ILE A 234 12.06 -6.43 4.91
C ILE A 234 12.12 -5.11 5.68
N GLY A 235 11.07 -4.32 5.55
CA GLY A 235 10.91 -3.04 6.23
C GLY A 235 9.44 -2.62 6.31
N ASP A 236 9.12 -1.74 7.25
CA ASP A 236 7.78 -1.16 7.44
C ASP A 236 7.58 0.12 6.63
N GLN A 237 8.66 0.78 6.17
CA GLN A 237 8.56 1.92 5.26
C GLN A 237 8.97 1.57 3.83
N TRP A 238 8.29 2.17 2.85
CA TRP A 238 8.68 2.10 1.43
C TRP A 238 10.09 2.66 1.15
N SER A 239 10.66 3.47 2.05
CA SER A 239 12.08 3.90 1.97
C SER A 239 13.09 2.77 2.16
N ASP A 240 12.64 1.65 2.69
CA ASP A 240 13.52 0.60 3.21
C ASP A 240 13.66 -0.50 2.17
N ILE A 241 12.58 -0.74 1.44
CA ILE A 241 12.47 -1.73 0.38
C ILE A 241 12.66 -1.16 -1.03
N LEU A 242 12.50 0.15 -1.25
CA LEU A 242 12.72 0.77 -2.57
C LEU A 242 14.10 1.43 -2.71
N GLY A 243 14.61 1.50 -3.95
CA GLY A 243 15.84 2.18 -4.33
C GLY A 243 16.99 1.19 -4.63
N TYR A 244 17.48 1.21 -5.88
CA TYR A 244 18.39 0.18 -6.37
C TYR A 244 19.76 0.13 -5.66
N PRO A 245 20.24 -1.06 -5.25
CA PRO A 245 19.58 -2.36 -5.34
C PRO A 245 18.58 -2.58 -4.21
N GLU A 246 17.34 -2.96 -4.53
CA GLU A 246 16.27 -3.26 -3.58
C GLU A 246 16.49 -4.60 -2.85
N GLY A 247 17.00 -5.61 -3.57
CA GLY A 247 17.04 -7.01 -3.19
C GLY A 247 16.24 -7.89 -4.16
N ASP A 248 16.51 -9.19 -4.20
CA ASP A 248 15.82 -10.13 -5.11
C ASP A 248 14.31 -10.23 -4.80
N ARG A 249 13.93 -10.03 -3.53
CA ARG A 249 12.55 -9.86 -3.08
C ARG A 249 12.44 -8.89 -1.91
N THR A 250 11.39 -8.08 -1.92
CA THR A 250 11.06 -7.10 -0.88
C THR A 250 9.79 -7.49 -0.13
N PHE A 251 9.72 -7.12 1.15
CA PHE A 251 8.55 -7.33 2.02
C PHE A 251 8.22 -6.08 2.84
N LYS A 252 6.96 -5.65 2.81
CA LYS A 252 6.40 -4.46 3.45
C LYS A 252 5.61 -4.85 4.70
N LEU A 253 6.21 -4.73 5.88
CA LEU A 253 5.45 -4.83 7.13
C LEU A 253 4.45 -3.66 7.23
N PRO A 254 3.29 -3.84 7.88
CA PRO A 254 2.36 -2.75 8.09
C PRO A 254 2.94 -1.70 9.04
N ASP A 255 2.85 -0.41 8.68
CA ASP A 255 2.94 0.67 9.66
C ASP A 255 2.15 1.92 9.21
N PRO A 256 0.95 2.15 9.78
CA PRO A 256 0.22 3.40 9.61
C PRO A 256 0.76 4.53 10.50
N ILE A 257 1.60 4.25 11.50
CA ILE A 257 2.27 5.29 12.27
C ILE A 257 3.37 5.86 11.39
N CYS A 258 3.57 7.17 11.43
CA CYS A 258 4.86 7.72 11.03
C CYS A 258 5.07 9.08 11.71
N PHE A 259 6.27 9.27 12.26
CA PHE A 259 6.76 10.58 12.66
C PHE A 259 8.23 10.75 12.27
N ALA A 260 8.49 11.65 11.32
CA ALA A 260 9.83 12.21 11.19
C ALA A 260 10.15 13.03 12.45
N SER A 261 11.29 12.76 13.09
CA SER A 261 11.75 13.44 14.31
C SER A 261 11.55 14.97 14.23
N PRO A 262 10.96 15.64 15.25
CA PRO A 262 10.78 17.08 15.24
C PRO A 262 12.09 17.89 15.25
N ARG A 263 13.25 17.25 15.40
CA ARG A 263 14.56 17.86 15.11
C ARG A 263 14.65 18.28 13.63
N ALA A 264 13.95 17.58 12.73
CA ALA A 264 13.74 17.97 11.32
C ALA A 264 12.78 19.16 11.14
N ILE A 265 11.95 19.51 12.14
CA ILE A 265 11.08 20.70 12.10
C ILE A 265 11.87 21.97 12.40
N ALA A 266 12.90 21.89 13.26
CA ALA A 266 13.79 23.02 13.55
C ALA A 266 14.78 23.35 12.40
N ILE A 267 15.11 22.36 11.56
CA ILE A 267 16.01 22.51 10.39
C ILE A 267 15.20 22.85 9.11
N ARG A 268 13.99 23.41 9.26
CA ARG A 268 13.11 23.84 8.14
C ARG A 268 13.63 25.09 7.39
N ARG A 269 14.77 24.95 6.71
CA ARG A 269 15.11 25.69 5.48
C ARG A 269 15.71 24.79 4.38
N GLU A 270 16.46 23.73 4.69
CA GLU A 270 17.11 22.87 3.67
C GLU A 270 17.24 21.39 4.09
N GLY A 271 16.34 20.51 3.61
CA GLY A 271 16.57 19.05 3.47
C GLY A 271 16.39 18.11 4.69
N GLY A 272 15.60 17.02 4.51
CA GLY A 272 15.43 15.90 5.47
C GLY A 272 14.40 16.13 6.60
N LEU A 273 13.94 15.13 7.35
CA LEU A 273 13.36 13.83 6.91
C LEU A 273 11.85 14.02 6.66
N LYS A 274 11.24 13.19 5.81
CA LYS A 274 9.78 12.92 5.81
C LYS A 274 9.58 11.40 5.73
N CYS A 275 8.44 10.91 6.21
CA CYS A 275 7.82 9.70 5.70
C CYS A 275 7.76 9.84 4.18
N GLY A 276 8.48 9.00 3.42
CA GLY A 276 8.58 9.11 1.96
C GLY A 276 9.10 10.46 1.38
N LYS A 277 10.32 10.51 0.86
CA LYS A 277 10.80 11.70 0.12
C LYS A 277 11.72 11.38 -1.06
N ARG A 278 11.30 11.76 -2.28
CA ARG A 278 12.21 11.96 -3.42
C ARG A 278 12.92 13.31 -3.30
N GLY A 279 14.10 13.42 -3.91
CA GLY A 279 14.85 14.67 -3.98
C GLY A 279 14.42 15.54 -5.16
N ALA A 280 14.39 16.86 -4.95
CA ALA A 280 14.30 17.90 -5.98
C ALA A 280 15.25 19.05 -5.58
N PRO A 281 15.80 19.83 -6.55
CA PRO A 281 16.95 20.71 -6.31
C PRO A 281 16.62 21.96 -5.47
N PRO A 282 17.62 22.54 -4.78
CA PRO A 282 17.40 23.65 -3.84
C PRO A 282 17.13 24.99 -4.54
N VAL A 283 16.15 25.74 -4.01
CA VAL A 283 15.89 27.14 -4.38
C VAL A 283 16.39 28.05 -3.25
N SER A 284 17.24 29.02 -3.58
CA SER A 284 17.91 29.92 -2.64
C SER A 284 16.97 30.92 -1.97
N VAL A 285 17.07 31.11 -0.65
CA VAL A 285 16.28 32.11 0.12
C VAL A 285 17.18 33.15 0.79
N GLY A 286 16.74 34.41 0.74
CA GLY A 286 17.47 35.58 1.25
C GLY A 286 17.58 35.74 2.78
N ARG A 287 18.35 36.77 3.17
CA ARG A 287 18.77 37.12 4.54
C ARG A 287 17.63 37.64 5.45
N PRO A 288 17.75 37.50 6.78
CA PRO A 288 16.84 38.09 7.77
C PRO A 288 17.29 39.48 8.28
N MET A 289 16.35 40.24 8.88
CA MET A 289 16.60 41.46 9.67
C MET A 289 16.52 41.20 11.19
N ARG A 290 16.94 42.18 12.01
CA ARG A 290 17.21 42.08 13.47
C ARG A 290 16.16 42.78 14.34
N GLY A 291 16.06 42.36 15.61
CA GLY A 291 15.47 43.09 16.75
C GLY A 291 14.75 42.13 17.73
N LEU A 292 14.72 42.30 19.06
CA LEU A 292 15.34 43.32 19.94
C LEU A 292 15.60 42.71 21.36
N SER A 293 15.87 43.54 22.38
CA SER A 293 16.58 43.23 23.64
C SER A 293 15.78 42.69 24.86
N SER A 294 16.53 42.10 25.80
CA SER A 294 16.29 41.58 27.18
C SER A 294 15.95 42.66 28.25
N PRO A 295 16.02 42.49 29.62
CA PRO A 295 16.38 41.33 30.49
C PRO A 295 15.44 41.13 31.76
N PRO A 296 15.86 40.99 33.06
CA PRO A 296 15.92 39.69 33.78
C PRO A 296 15.30 39.67 35.22
N SER A 297 15.33 38.51 35.90
CA SER A 297 15.36 38.41 37.39
C SER A 297 15.84 37.03 37.90
N TRP A 298 16.31 36.95 39.15
CA TRP A 298 17.10 35.85 39.74
C TRP A 298 16.46 35.21 41.00
N LEU A 299 17.02 34.05 41.43
CA LEU A 299 17.07 33.44 42.78
C LEU A 299 16.21 32.19 43.10
N ALA A 300 16.78 30.99 42.88
CA ALA A 300 17.26 29.98 43.86
C ALA A 300 16.59 29.81 45.27
N PRO A 301 16.86 28.73 46.05
CA PRO A 301 16.99 27.28 45.74
C PRO A 301 16.40 26.32 46.84
N PHE A 302 16.74 25.02 46.77
CA PHE A 302 16.78 23.99 47.85
C PHE A 302 15.48 23.37 48.43
N LEU A 303 15.40 22.02 48.35
CA LEU A 303 15.31 21.15 49.53
C LEU A 303 15.63 19.67 49.19
N LEU A 304 16.53 19.06 49.94
CA LEU A 304 16.79 17.61 50.01
C LEU A 304 16.09 17.04 51.26
N LEU A 305 15.56 15.81 51.23
CA LEU A 305 16.16 14.64 51.92
C LEU A 305 15.38 13.31 51.73
N LEU A 306 16.14 12.23 51.93
CA LEU A 306 15.84 10.78 51.94
C LEU A 306 14.51 10.29 52.56
N SER A 307 14.05 9.14 52.03
CA SER A 307 13.63 8.00 52.86
C SER A 307 14.22 6.69 52.32
N LEU A 308 14.37 5.67 53.18
CA LEU A 308 15.30 4.54 53.01
C LEU A 308 14.61 3.16 52.88
N LEU A 309 15.28 2.27 52.14
CA LEU A 309 15.34 0.80 52.32
C LEU A 309 14.06 -0.06 52.25
N ALA A 310 13.99 -0.89 51.20
CA ALA A 310 13.54 -2.28 51.28
C ALA A 310 14.27 -3.13 50.21
N PRO A 311 14.96 -4.23 50.54
CA PRO A 311 15.69 -5.04 49.56
C PRO A 311 14.87 -6.24 49.02
N ALA A 312 15.31 -6.70 47.85
CA ALA A 312 15.08 -8.02 47.24
C ALA A 312 13.70 -8.35 46.60
N ALA A 313 13.79 -8.82 45.35
CA ALA A 313 12.86 -9.70 44.66
C ALA A 313 11.40 -9.24 44.46
N ARG A 314 11.21 -8.15 43.69
CA ARG A 314 10.05 -8.10 42.77
C ARG A 314 10.47 -8.67 41.42
N SER A 315 10.11 -9.94 41.18
CA SER A 315 9.89 -10.43 39.83
C SER A 315 8.79 -9.55 39.22
N GLN A 316 9.16 -8.61 38.34
CA GLN A 316 8.17 -7.91 37.55
C GLN A 316 7.63 -8.90 36.53
N THR A 317 6.36 -9.27 36.72
CA THR A 317 5.55 -10.02 35.77
C THR A 317 5.47 -9.22 34.45
N PHE A 318 6.42 -9.49 33.55
CA PHE A 318 6.48 -8.91 32.20
C PHE A 318 5.81 -9.83 31.17
N LEU A 319 4.85 -10.63 31.63
CA LEU A 319 3.94 -11.45 30.83
C LEU A 319 2.57 -10.78 30.84
N GLU A 320 1.95 -10.71 29.66
CA GLU A 320 0.67 -10.04 29.38
C GLU A 320 0.70 -8.49 29.32
N LEU A 321 1.51 -7.95 28.41
CA LEU A 321 1.16 -6.74 27.66
C LEU A 321 0.02 -7.01 26.64
N PHE A 322 -0.30 -8.29 26.43
CA PHE A 322 -1.27 -8.80 25.47
C PHE A 322 -2.09 -9.93 26.12
N PRO A 323 -3.43 -9.88 26.13
CA PRO A 323 -4.23 -10.96 26.71
C PRO A 323 -4.07 -12.24 25.88
N ARG A 324 -3.78 -13.38 26.54
CA ARG A 324 -3.99 -14.71 25.92
C ARG A 324 -5.47 -15.09 25.91
N GLY A 325 -6.30 -14.25 25.31
CA GLY A 325 -7.70 -14.54 25.01
C GLY A 325 -7.79 -15.58 23.91
N ARG A 326 -8.45 -16.71 24.17
CA ARG A 326 -8.92 -17.59 23.09
C ARG A 326 -9.93 -16.80 22.26
N VAL A 327 -9.75 -16.81 20.94
CA VAL A 327 -10.68 -16.23 19.98
C VAL A 327 -12.08 -16.80 20.23
N ALA A 328 -13.08 -15.92 20.33
CA ALA A 328 -14.48 -16.33 20.23
C ALA A 328 -14.72 -16.79 18.80
N ASP A 329 -15.14 -18.04 18.65
CA ASP A 329 -15.02 -18.87 17.44
C ASP A 329 -15.96 -18.44 16.29
N GLY A 330 -15.70 -17.26 15.68
CA GLY A 330 -16.61 -16.65 14.72
C GLY A 330 -16.10 -15.55 13.78
N ASP A 331 -14.85 -15.07 13.89
CA ASP A 331 -14.29 -14.03 12.97
C ASP A 331 -12.83 -14.32 12.51
N GLY A 332 -12.38 -15.58 12.65
CA GLY A 332 -11.03 -15.98 12.23
C GLY A 332 -10.81 -15.98 10.72
N ASP A 333 -11.88 -16.06 9.93
CA ASP A 333 -11.84 -15.89 8.47
C ASP A 333 -11.74 -14.41 8.07
N GLY A 334 -12.47 -13.52 8.73
CA GLY A 334 -12.47 -12.09 8.44
C GLY A 334 -11.09 -11.45 8.63
N LEU A 335 -10.43 -11.75 9.77
CA LEU A 335 -9.06 -11.31 10.03
C LEU A 335 -8.08 -11.80 8.96
N PHE A 336 -8.02 -13.12 8.74
CA PHE A 336 -7.11 -13.72 7.76
C PHE A 336 -7.31 -13.15 6.35
N CYS A 337 -8.56 -12.91 5.92
CA CYS A 337 -8.84 -12.42 4.57
C CYS A 337 -8.55 -10.93 4.38
N GLU A 338 -8.71 -10.10 5.42
CA GLU A 338 -8.23 -8.71 5.40
C GLU A 338 -6.70 -8.66 5.33
N SER A 339 -6.00 -9.52 6.09
CA SER A 339 -4.53 -9.62 6.07
C SER A 339 -3.96 -10.23 4.80
N TRP A 340 -4.64 -11.23 4.22
CA TRP A 340 -4.30 -11.76 2.90
C TRP A 340 -4.45 -10.65 1.84
N LYS A 341 -5.58 -9.94 1.84
CA LYS A 341 -5.76 -8.78 0.94
C LYS A 341 -4.66 -7.74 1.17
N PHE A 342 -4.35 -7.38 2.41
CA PHE A 342 -3.24 -6.46 2.73
C PHE A 342 -1.93 -6.92 2.07
N SER A 343 -1.56 -8.21 2.19
CA SER A 343 -0.34 -8.74 1.57
C SER A 343 -0.36 -8.72 0.04
N VAL A 344 -1.53 -8.89 -0.59
CA VAL A 344 -1.69 -8.70 -2.04
C VAL A 344 -1.47 -7.24 -2.42
N GLU A 345 -2.11 -6.32 -1.71
CA GLU A 345 -2.08 -4.90 -2.01
C GLU A 345 -0.70 -4.28 -1.77
N ALA A 346 0.03 -4.70 -0.74
CA ALA A 346 1.38 -4.24 -0.42
C ALA A 346 2.50 -4.90 -1.27
N ASN A 347 2.13 -5.76 -2.23
CA ASN A 347 3.04 -6.57 -3.06
C ASN A 347 3.86 -7.62 -2.30
N ASP A 348 3.41 -8.09 -1.13
CA ASP A 348 4.07 -9.15 -0.33
C ASP A 348 3.68 -10.55 -0.76
N ALA A 349 2.41 -10.75 -1.13
CA ALA A 349 1.91 -12.00 -1.66
C ALA A 349 2.75 -12.41 -2.88
N GLY A 350 3.19 -13.68 -2.90
CA GLY A 350 3.83 -14.27 -4.07
C GLY A 350 2.86 -14.43 -5.25
N VAL A 351 3.23 -15.23 -6.24
CA VAL A 351 2.31 -15.56 -7.34
C VAL A 351 1.17 -16.42 -6.82
N TRP A 352 -0.08 -15.98 -7.04
CA TRP A 352 -1.29 -16.74 -6.72
C TRP A 352 -2.21 -16.85 -7.94
N LEU A 353 -2.98 -17.95 -8.02
CA LEU A 353 -3.83 -18.28 -9.18
C LEU A 353 -5.33 -18.08 -8.92
N THR A 354 -5.75 -18.18 -7.65
CA THR A 354 -7.13 -18.00 -7.19
C THR A 354 -7.09 -17.40 -5.79
N ILE A 355 -8.14 -16.69 -5.39
CA ILE A 355 -8.28 -16.25 -3.99
C ILE A 355 -8.32 -17.47 -3.05
N PRO A 356 -7.88 -17.35 -1.78
CA PRO A 356 -8.08 -18.40 -0.79
C PRO A 356 -9.57 -18.73 -0.66
N SER A 357 -9.94 -20.01 -0.67
CA SER A 357 -11.35 -20.44 -0.70
C SER A 357 -12.18 -19.89 0.46
N ARG A 358 -11.58 -19.78 1.66
CA ARG A 358 -12.19 -19.14 2.85
C ARG A 358 -12.51 -17.65 2.65
N CYS A 359 -11.87 -16.98 1.70
CA CYS A 359 -12.02 -15.54 1.44
C CYS A 359 -13.06 -15.19 0.37
N LEU A 360 -13.76 -16.16 -0.24
CA LEU A 360 -14.81 -15.89 -1.22
C LEU A 360 -15.93 -14.99 -0.68
N GLY A 361 -16.33 -15.18 0.58
CA GLY A 361 -17.30 -14.31 1.23
C GLY A 361 -16.78 -12.88 1.41
N TYR A 362 -15.55 -12.75 1.92
CA TYR A 362 -14.87 -11.47 2.15
C TYR A 362 -14.65 -10.68 0.85
N VAL A 363 -14.10 -11.31 -0.21
CA VAL A 363 -13.83 -10.65 -1.50
C VAL A 363 -15.13 -10.16 -2.15
N ARG A 364 -16.20 -10.97 -2.10
CA ARG A 364 -17.53 -10.55 -2.54
C ARG A 364 -18.03 -9.32 -1.78
N GLU A 365 -17.95 -9.33 -0.45
CA GLU A 365 -18.38 -8.20 0.37
C GLU A 365 -17.53 -6.95 0.11
N TYR A 366 -16.22 -7.11 -0.05
CA TYR A 366 -15.30 -6.01 -0.34
C TYR A 366 -15.63 -5.32 -1.67
N MET A 367 -15.73 -6.08 -2.75
CA MET A 367 -15.92 -5.57 -4.11
C MET A 367 -17.33 -5.01 -4.36
N THR A 368 -18.37 -5.65 -3.81
CA THR A 368 -19.78 -5.19 -3.96
C THR A 368 -20.20 -4.16 -2.89
N GLY A 369 -19.44 -4.06 -1.80
CA GLY A 369 -19.69 -3.17 -0.68
C GLY A 369 -19.19 -1.74 -0.88
N PRO A 370 -19.44 -0.84 0.08
CA PRO A 370 -18.97 0.56 0.03
C PRO A 370 -17.44 0.69 0.20
N ARG A 371 -16.75 -0.42 0.53
CA ARG A 371 -15.35 -0.44 0.92
C ARG A 371 -14.42 -0.24 -0.29
N TYR A 372 -14.57 -1.05 -1.34
CA TYR A 372 -13.81 -0.91 -2.58
C TYR A 372 -13.90 0.51 -3.17
N GLY A 373 -15.12 1.04 -3.31
CA GLY A 373 -15.33 2.40 -3.82
C GLY A 373 -14.73 3.50 -2.94
N ALA A 374 -14.67 3.32 -1.61
CA ALA A 374 -14.01 4.25 -0.70
C ALA A 374 -12.47 4.20 -0.85
N ASP A 375 -11.90 3.02 -1.01
CA ASP A 375 -10.46 2.82 -1.21
C ASP A 375 -10.01 3.47 -2.53
N CYS A 376 -10.70 3.19 -3.65
CA CYS A 376 -10.44 3.85 -4.93
C CYS A 376 -10.62 5.38 -4.86
N SER A 377 -11.53 5.88 -4.02
CA SER A 377 -11.76 7.32 -3.85
C SER A 377 -10.61 8.03 -3.12
N VAL A 378 -9.94 7.38 -2.17
CA VAL A 378 -8.75 7.94 -1.52
C VAL A 378 -7.58 7.99 -2.51
N VAL A 379 -7.31 6.88 -3.20
CA VAL A 379 -6.24 6.80 -4.22
C VAL A 379 -6.42 7.85 -5.32
N ALA A 380 -7.65 8.03 -5.82
CA ALA A 380 -7.97 9.05 -6.82
C ALA A 380 -7.84 10.49 -6.28
N GLY A 381 -8.06 10.71 -4.98
CA GLY A 381 -7.85 11.99 -4.30
C GLY A 381 -6.38 12.34 -4.21
N ASP A 382 -5.57 11.44 -3.65
CA ASP A 382 -4.12 11.61 -3.49
C ASP A 382 -3.42 11.80 -4.86
N ALA A 383 -3.88 11.08 -5.88
CA ALA A 383 -3.42 11.24 -7.26
C ALA A 383 -3.75 12.62 -7.85
N PHE A 384 -4.93 13.16 -7.54
CA PHE A 384 -5.34 14.49 -7.99
C PHE A 384 -4.56 15.62 -7.29
N ASP A 385 -4.31 15.51 -5.99
CA ASP A 385 -3.52 16.51 -5.25
C ASP A 385 -2.05 16.56 -5.73
N PHE A 386 -1.48 15.39 -6.08
CA PHE A 386 -0.19 15.33 -6.78
C PHE A 386 -0.28 15.96 -8.19
N ALA A 387 -1.32 15.66 -8.97
CA ALA A 387 -1.50 16.22 -10.31
C ALA A 387 -1.62 17.75 -10.30
N GLN A 388 -2.33 18.33 -9.33
CA GLN A 388 -2.39 19.79 -9.12
C GLN A 388 -1.01 20.37 -8.79
N THR A 389 -0.24 19.70 -7.93
CA THR A 389 1.11 20.13 -7.56
C THR A 389 2.03 20.14 -8.78
N VAL A 390 1.93 19.14 -9.66
CA VAL A 390 2.66 19.10 -10.94
C VAL A 390 2.22 20.23 -11.88
N ALA A 391 0.91 20.43 -12.07
CA ALA A 391 0.38 21.42 -13.00
C ALA A 391 0.72 22.86 -12.58
N THR A 392 0.59 23.20 -11.30
CA THR A 392 0.90 24.54 -10.76
C THR A 392 2.38 24.92 -10.87
N LEU A 393 3.29 23.94 -10.90
CA LEU A 393 4.74 24.17 -11.03
C LEU A 393 5.20 24.34 -12.49
N ARG A 394 4.34 24.11 -13.49
CA ARG A 394 4.75 23.83 -14.88
C ARG A 394 3.90 24.52 -15.96
N ASP A 395 3.37 25.69 -15.62
CA ASP A 395 2.68 26.57 -16.58
C ASP A 395 3.64 26.98 -17.72
N GLY A 396 3.36 26.52 -18.95
CA GLY A 396 4.16 26.80 -20.16
C GLY A 396 4.99 25.66 -20.77
N GLU A 397 4.85 24.40 -20.35
CA GLU A 397 5.55 23.25 -20.99
C GLU A 397 4.92 22.80 -22.33
N ASP A 398 5.64 21.97 -23.09
CA ASP A 398 5.40 21.61 -24.50
C ASP A 398 4.15 20.75 -24.80
N GLY A 399 3.27 20.57 -23.82
CA GLY A 399 2.05 19.77 -23.94
C GLY A 399 2.26 18.25 -23.90
N LYS A 400 3.45 17.75 -23.52
CA LYS A 400 3.77 16.30 -23.44
C LYS A 400 3.76 15.72 -22.02
N ASN A 401 3.10 16.39 -21.08
CA ASN A 401 2.95 15.92 -19.70
C ASN A 401 1.89 14.81 -19.65
N ALA A 402 2.34 13.56 -19.50
CA ALA A 402 1.50 12.36 -19.62
C ALA A 402 1.08 11.78 -18.27
N TRP A 403 -0.13 11.23 -18.26
CA TRP A 403 -0.64 10.33 -17.22
C TRP A 403 -1.05 9.01 -17.86
N ILE A 404 -0.58 7.90 -17.31
CA ILE A 404 -0.89 6.56 -17.80
C ILE A 404 -1.97 5.92 -16.92
N PHE A 405 -2.93 5.28 -17.55
CA PHE A 405 -3.91 4.41 -16.90
C PHE A 405 -3.84 3.01 -17.51
N ASP A 406 -3.89 1.97 -16.67
CA ASP A 406 -4.46 0.69 -17.13
C ASP A 406 -5.98 0.83 -17.38
N VAL A 407 -6.63 -0.16 -17.98
CA VAL A 407 -8.06 -0.16 -18.27
C VAL A 407 -8.88 -1.04 -17.31
N ASP A 408 -8.41 -2.23 -16.96
CA ASP A 408 -9.18 -3.31 -16.35
C ASP A 408 -9.05 -3.29 -14.82
N GLU A 409 -10.16 -3.20 -14.09
CA GLU A 409 -10.21 -2.78 -12.67
C GLU A 409 -9.49 -1.45 -12.33
N THR A 410 -9.06 -0.70 -13.36
CA THR A 410 -8.46 0.63 -13.22
C THR A 410 -9.41 1.73 -13.69
N LEU A 411 -9.95 1.61 -14.91
CA LEU A 411 -10.94 2.54 -15.47
C LEU A 411 -12.33 1.89 -15.61
N LEU A 412 -12.35 0.65 -16.07
CA LEU A 412 -13.52 -0.20 -16.26
C LEU A 412 -13.50 -1.30 -15.22
N SER A 413 -14.59 -1.50 -14.48
CA SER A 413 -14.70 -2.62 -13.54
C SER A 413 -15.28 -3.83 -14.26
N ASN A 414 -14.57 -4.94 -14.14
CA ASN A 414 -14.95 -6.26 -14.63
C ASN A 414 -15.73 -7.05 -13.58
N LEU A 415 -16.11 -6.41 -12.47
CA LEU A 415 -16.95 -6.98 -11.43
C LEU A 415 -18.20 -7.74 -11.95
N PRO A 416 -18.96 -7.29 -12.98
CA PRO A 416 -20.09 -8.07 -13.50
C PRO A 416 -19.70 -9.44 -14.07
N TYR A 417 -18.50 -9.57 -14.66
CA TYR A 417 -17.96 -10.88 -15.06
C TYR A 417 -17.61 -11.73 -13.83
N TYR A 418 -16.94 -11.13 -12.84
CA TYR A 418 -16.52 -11.83 -11.63
C TYR A 418 -17.69 -12.21 -10.71
N GLU A 419 -18.81 -11.49 -10.73
CA GLU A 419 -20.04 -11.82 -9.99
C GLU A 419 -20.59 -13.21 -10.36
N VAL A 420 -20.57 -13.55 -11.65
CA VAL A 420 -21.03 -14.85 -12.17
C VAL A 420 -19.92 -15.89 -12.28
N ASN A 421 -18.64 -15.48 -12.28
CA ASN A 421 -17.46 -16.35 -12.31
C ASN A 421 -16.77 -16.53 -10.93
N GLY A 422 -17.50 -16.28 -9.83
CA GLY A 422 -17.05 -16.66 -8.49
C GLY A 422 -15.93 -15.82 -7.90
N PHE A 423 -15.81 -14.54 -8.27
CA PHE A 423 -14.92 -13.55 -7.62
C PHE A 423 -13.45 -13.99 -7.52
N GLY A 424 -12.92 -14.70 -8.53
CA GLY A 424 -11.53 -15.15 -8.54
C GLY A 424 -11.25 -16.43 -7.74
N SER A 425 -12.29 -17.14 -7.27
CA SER A 425 -12.13 -18.46 -6.62
C SER A 425 -11.95 -19.62 -7.59
N GLY A 426 -12.22 -19.40 -8.88
CA GLY A 426 -11.96 -20.33 -9.97
C GLY A 426 -10.74 -19.90 -10.78
N LEU A 427 -10.11 -20.85 -11.49
CA LEU A 427 -9.03 -20.53 -12.43
C LEU A 427 -9.55 -19.59 -13.52
N PHE A 428 -8.73 -18.60 -13.88
CA PHE A 428 -9.06 -17.65 -14.95
C PHE A 428 -9.22 -18.37 -16.30
N ASN A 429 -10.29 -18.01 -17.03
CA ASN A 429 -10.61 -18.53 -18.35
C ASN A 429 -10.53 -17.38 -19.37
N GLU A 430 -9.39 -17.28 -20.05
CA GLU A 430 -9.08 -16.23 -21.02
C GLU A 430 -10.14 -16.17 -22.13
N THR A 431 -10.57 -17.30 -22.70
CA THR A 431 -11.60 -17.32 -23.76
C THR A 431 -12.94 -16.77 -23.27
N SER A 432 -13.40 -17.16 -22.08
CA SER A 432 -14.67 -16.65 -21.54
C SER A 432 -14.59 -15.18 -21.14
N PHE A 433 -13.42 -14.69 -20.74
CA PHE A 433 -13.20 -13.28 -20.45
C PHE A 433 -13.14 -12.44 -21.73
N ASP A 434 -12.46 -12.93 -22.77
CA ASP A 434 -12.38 -12.27 -24.08
C ASP A 434 -13.75 -12.14 -24.75
N GLU A 435 -14.58 -13.20 -24.69
CA GLU A 435 -15.98 -13.15 -25.16
C GLU A 435 -16.80 -12.08 -24.42
N TRP A 436 -16.60 -11.93 -23.11
CA TRP A 436 -17.28 -10.91 -22.30
C TRP A 436 -16.74 -9.48 -22.57
N VAL A 437 -15.44 -9.33 -22.82
CA VAL A 437 -14.82 -8.05 -23.22
C VAL A 437 -15.43 -7.55 -24.53
N ASP A 438 -15.71 -8.43 -25.48
CA ASP A 438 -16.33 -8.10 -26.78
C ASP A 438 -17.78 -7.61 -26.67
N GLU A 439 -18.51 -7.92 -25.59
CA GLU A 439 -19.82 -7.34 -25.31
C GLU A 439 -19.73 -5.81 -25.10
N ALA A 440 -18.60 -5.33 -24.57
CA ALA A 440 -18.29 -3.93 -24.27
C ALA A 440 -19.27 -3.27 -23.26
N ILE A 441 -19.57 -3.98 -22.17
CA ILE A 441 -20.55 -3.60 -21.13
C ILE A 441 -19.95 -3.26 -19.75
N ALA A 442 -18.62 -3.24 -19.60
CA ALA A 442 -17.96 -3.00 -18.32
C ALA A 442 -18.27 -1.57 -17.79
N PRO A 443 -18.83 -1.40 -16.56
CA PRO A 443 -19.09 -0.07 -16.00
C PRO A 443 -17.79 0.68 -15.65
N ALA A 444 -17.84 2.01 -15.66
CA ALA A 444 -16.74 2.83 -15.14
C ALA A 444 -16.58 2.67 -13.61
N ILE A 445 -15.34 2.67 -13.15
CA ILE A 445 -15.02 2.91 -11.73
C ILE A 445 -15.23 4.40 -11.44
N PRO A 446 -16.18 4.81 -10.56
CA PRO A 446 -16.58 6.21 -10.44
C PRO A 446 -15.47 7.16 -10.00
N ALA A 447 -14.57 6.71 -9.11
CA ALA A 447 -13.43 7.48 -8.65
C ALA A 447 -12.43 7.75 -9.80
N SER A 448 -12.12 6.72 -10.59
CA SER A 448 -11.22 6.80 -11.74
C SER A 448 -11.79 7.69 -12.85
N LEU A 449 -13.09 7.58 -13.16
CA LEU A 449 -13.73 8.44 -14.16
C LEU A 449 -13.69 9.92 -13.76
N LYS A 450 -13.99 10.22 -12.50
CA LYS A 450 -13.87 11.58 -11.95
C LYS A 450 -12.44 12.09 -12.08
N PHE A 451 -11.45 11.29 -11.67
CA PHE A 451 -10.04 11.68 -11.70
C PHE A 451 -9.52 11.87 -13.13
N TYR A 452 -9.86 10.98 -14.06
CA TYR A 452 -9.56 11.10 -15.48
C TYR A 452 -10.05 12.45 -16.03
N GLN A 453 -11.32 12.82 -15.79
CA GLN A 453 -11.88 14.10 -16.21
C GLN A 453 -11.18 15.31 -15.56
N GLN A 454 -10.74 15.18 -14.31
CA GLN A 454 -9.95 16.20 -13.62
C GLN A 454 -8.56 16.38 -14.25
N LEU A 455 -7.90 15.30 -14.68
CA LEU A 455 -6.62 15.40 -15.40
C LEU A 455 -6.75 16.05 -16.78
N GLN A 456 -7.87 15.82 -17.50
CA GLN A 456 -8.16 16.53 -18.74
C GLN A 456 -8.28 18.05 -18.53
N GLN A 457 -8.91 18.47 -17.43
CA GLN A 457 -9.01 19.89 -17.04
C GLN A 457 -7.64 20.49 -16.65
N LEU A 458 -6.72 19.68 -16.14
CA LEU A 458 -5.32 20.06 -15.88
C LEU A 458 -4.41 19.95 -17.12
N GLY A 459 -4.93 19.57 -18.29
CA GLY A 459 -4.19 19.52 -19.55
C GLY A 459 -3.24 18.32 -19.72
N PHE A 460 -3.34 17.28 -18.89
CA PHE A 460 -2.52 16.07 -19.04
C PHE A 460 -2.90 15.27 -20.28
N LYS A 461 -1.88 14.66 -20.90
CA LYS A 461 -2.04 13.71 -22.00
C LYS A 461 -2.32 12.32 -21.45
N LEU A 462 -3.54 11.84 -21.65
CA LEU A 462 -4.03 10.61 -21.04
C LEU A 462 -3.74 9.42 -21.97
N VAL A 463 -2.91 8.50 -21.51
CA VAL A 463 -2.50 7.31 -22.26
C VAL A 463 -3.07 6.08 -21.59
N LEU A 464 -3.82 5.28 -22.34
CA LEU A 464 -4.42 4.03 -21.89
C LEU A 464 -3.51 2.87 -22.31
N LEU A 465 -2.99 2.11 -21.36
CA LEU A 465 -2.02 1.04 -21.56
C LEU A 465 -2.54 -0.26 -20.93
N THR A 466 -3.32 -1.01 -21.71
CA THR A 466 -4.01 -2.24 -21.25
C THR A 466 -3.24 -3.51 -21.61
N GLY A 467 -3.49 -4.56 -20.83
CA GLY A 467 -3.09 -5.93 -21.16
C GLY A 467 -3.93 -6.62 -22.24
N ARG A 468 -5.10 -6.07 -22.61
CA ARG A 468 -5.97 -6.59 -23.69
C ARG A 468 -5.23 -6.69 -25.03
N SER A 469 -5.71 -7.56 -25.91
CA SER A 469 -5.12 -7.79 -27.23
C SER A 469 -5.65 -6.82 -28.29
N GLU A 470 -4.81 -6.45 -29.28
CA GLU A 470 -5.20 -5.50 -30.36
C GLU A 470 -6.49 -5.88 -31.12
N HIS A 471 -6.87 -7.17 -31.17
CA HIS A 471 -8.13 -7.59 -31.79
C HIS A 471 -9.38 -7.05 -31.05
N GLN A 472 -9.28 -6.81 -29.74
CA GLN A 472 -10.33 -6.25 -28.87
C GLN A 472 -10.38 -4.71 -28.90
N ARG A 473 -9.59 -4.04 -29.75
CA ARG A 473 -9.51 -2.57 -29.81
C ARG A 473 -10.89 -1.94 -29.98
N ASN A 474 -11.66 -2.38 -30.97
CA ASN A 474 -12.99 -1.82 -31.26
C ASN A 474 -13.97 -1.99 -30.09
N ALA A 475 -13.97 -3.15 -29.42
CA ALA A 475 -14.80 -3.40 -28.24
C ALA A 475 -14.36 -2.54 -27.05
N THR A 476 -13.05 -2.40 -26.84
CA THR A 476 -12.47 -1.59 -25.75
C THR A 476 -12.76 -0.11 -25.94
N GLU A 477 -12.54 0.45 -27.13
CA GLU A 477 -12.88 1.85 -27.45
C GLU A 477 -14.39 2.12 -27.31
N LYS A 478 -15.23 1.22 -27.82
CA LYS A 478 -16.69 1.24 -27.63
C LYS A 478 -17.04 1.28 -26.13
N ASN A 479 -16.46 0.39 -25.33
CA ASN A 479 -16.75 0.31 -23.89
C ASN A 479 -16.32 1.59 -23.16
N LEU A 480 -15.12 2.12 -23.44
CA LEU A 480 -14.60 3.34 -22.84
C LEU A 480 -15.55 4.52 -23.11
N LEU A 481 -16.01 4.67 -24.37
CA LEU A 481 -16.97 5.72 -24.76
C LEU A 481 -18.33 5.59 -24.06
N PHE A 482 -18.85 4.37 -23.90
CA PHE A 482 -20.09 4.11 -23.16
C PHE A 482 -19.94 4.36 -21.64
N ALA A 483 -18.78 4.02 -21.08
CA ALA A 483 -18.42 4.26 -19.69
C ALA A 483 -18.17 5.75 -19.37
N GLY A 484 -18.03 6.60 -20.39
CA GLY A 484 -17.88 8.05 -20.25
C GLY A 484 -16.45 8.57 -20.41
N TYR A 485 -15.48 7.70 -20.70
CA TYR A 485 -14.12 8.09 -21.05
C TYR A 485 -14.07 8.56 -22.50
N ARG A 486 -13.38 9.67 -22.75
CA ARG A 486 -13.24 10.30 -24.07
C ARG A 486 -11.88 10.98 -24.19
N ASP A 487 -11.50 11.35 -25.40
CA ASP A 487 -10.38 12.25 -25.68
C ASP A 487 -9.06 11.83 -25.01
N TRP A 488 -8.77 10.52 -25.04
CA TRP A 488 -7.45 9.99 -24.71
C TRP A 488 -6.44 10.31 -25.83
N GLU A 489 -5.18 10.50 -25.46
CA GLU A 489 -4.09 10.76 -26.42
C GLU A 489 -3.72 9.48 -27.18
N MET A 490 -3.66 8.34 -26.47
CA MET A 490 -3.32 7.03 -27.05
C MET A 490 -4.04 5.89 -26.31
N LEU A 491 -4.41 4.85 -27.06
CA LEU A 491 -4.83 3.56 -26.50
C LEU A 491 -3.92 2.46 -27.08
N ILE A 492 -3.16 1.81 -26.19
CA ILE A 492 -2.11 0.84 -26.49
C ILE A 492 -2.56 -0.54 -25.99
N LEU A 493 -2.68 -1.50 -26.91
CA LEU A 493 -3.01 -2.90 -26.63
C LEU A 493 -1.82 -3.81 -26.99
N ARG A 494 -1.88 -5.08 -26.57
CA ARG A 494 -0.87 -6.08 -26.93
C ARG A 494 -0.95 -6.44 -28.41
N GLY A 495 0.14 -6.19 -29.14
CA GLY A 495 0.32 -6.66 -30.51
C GLY A 495 0.88 -8.08 -30.58
N PRO A 496 0.97 -8.68 -31.78
CA PRO A 496 1.58 -10.02 -31.97
C PRO A 496 3.01 -10.14 -31.43
N SER A 497 3.78 -9.04 -31.42
CA SER A 497 5.13 -8.99 -30.84
C SER A 497 5.19 -9.06 -29.31
N ASP A 498 4.05 -8.98 -28.64
CA ASP A 498 3.93 -8.90 -27.19
C ASP A 498 3.35 -10.19 -26.56
N GLN A 499 3.12 -11.22 -27.38
CA GLN A 499 2.76 -12.56 -26.92
C GLN A 499 3.89 -13.17 -26.07
N GLY A 500 3.52 -13.81 -24.96
CA GLY A 500 4.47 -14.42 -24.01
C GLY A 500 5.25 -13.43 -23.12
N LYS A 501 5.15 -12.11 -23.34
CA LYS A 501 5.74 -11.12 -22.43
C LYS A 501 4.91 -10.98 -21.16
N THR A 502 5.56 -10.94 -20.00
CA THR A 502 4.92 -10.52 -18.73
C THR A 502 4.33 -9.11 -18.86
N ALA A 503 3.34 -8.78 -18.04
CA ALA A 503 2.76 -7.44 -17.99
C ALA A 503 3.80 -6.40 -17.59
N VAL A 504 4.67 -6.69 -16.60
CA VAL A 504 5.81 -5.80 -16.26
C VAL A 504 6.66 -5.48 -17.49
N LEU A 505 7.09 -6.49 -18.26
CA LEU A 505 7.97 -6.29 -19.42
C LEU A 505 7.27 -5.51 -20.53
N TYR A 506 6.07 -5.94 -20.92
CA TYR A 506 5.27 -5.28 -21.96
C TYR A 506 5.00 -3.81 -21.60
N LYS A 507 4.50 -3.52 -20.38
CA LYS A 507 4.18 -2.15 -19.97
C LYS A 507 5.43 -1.30 -19.82
N SER A 508 6.53 -1.84 -19.32
CA SER A 508 7.84 -1.15 -19.29
C SER A 508 8.32 -0.73 -20.67
N GLU A 509 8.27 -1.62 -21.66
CA GLU A 509 8.62 -1.31 -23.05
C GLU A 509 7.74 -0.19 -23.64
N LYS A 510 6.42 -0.22 -23.39
CA LYS A 510 5.54 0.85 -23.88
C LYS A 510 5.78 2.18 -23.15
N ARG A 511 6.08 2.18 -21.85
CA ARG A 511 6.51 3.39 -21.11
C ARG A 511 7.84 3.94 -21.64
N ALA A 512 8.81 3.08 -21.96
CA ALA A 512 10.07 3.48 -22.60
C ALA A 512 9.84 4.09 -23.98
N TRP A 513 8.94 3.50 -24.78
CA TRP A 513 8.53 4.05 -26.07
C TRP A 513 7.86 5.43 -25.94
N LEU A 514 6.95 5.64 -25.00
CA LEU A 514 6.34 6.95 -24.73
C LEU A 514 7.40 8.01 -24.37
N VAL A 515 8.37 7.66 -23.52
CA VAL A 515 9.50 8.54 -23.20
C VAL A 515 10.36 8.84 -24.44
N SER A 516 10.54 7.87 -25.35
CA SER A 516 11.26 8.09 -26.61
C SER A 516 10.55 9.05 -27.58
N LEU A 517 9.22 9.17 -27.49
CA LEU A 517 8.42 10.19 -28.20
C LEU A 517 8.48 11.57 -27.51
N GLY A 518 9.17 11.68 -26.37
CA GLY A 518 9.32 12.90 -25.57
C GLY A 518 8.20 13.12 -24.55
N TYR A 519 7.35 12.14 -24.25
CA TYR A 519 6.39 12.29 -23.15
C TYR A 519 7.10 12.20 -21.80
N LYS A 520 6.76 13.12 -20.88
CA LYS A 520 7.15 13.00 -19.49
C LYS A 520 6.01 12.37 -18.69
N ILE A 521 6.23 11.16 -18.19
CA ILE A 521 5.23 10.38 -17.44
C ILE A 521 5.25 10.81 -15.97
N TYR A 522 4.24 11.60 -15.56
CA TYR A 522 4.11 12.05 -14.17
C TYR A 522 3.39 11.04 -13.30
N GLY A 523 2.28 10.52 -13.81
CA GLY A 523 1.44 9.57 -13.10
C GLY A 523 1.30 8.27 -13.87
N SER A 524 1.28 7.16 -13.14
CA SER A 524 0.78 5.88 -13.63
C SER A 524 -0.22 5.35 -12.62
N SER A 525 -1.44 5.05 -13.06
CA SER A 525 -2.51 4.50 -12.25
C SER A 525 -2.87 3.11 -12.77
N GLY A 526 -2.92 2.12 -11.88
CA GLY A 526 -3.16 0.72 -12.23
C GLY A 526 -3.58 -0.10 -11.02
N ASP A 527 -4.31 -1.18 -11.24
CA ASP A 527 -4.79 -2.10 -10.21
C ASP A 527 -3.77 -3.20 -9.89
N GLN A 528 -2.76 -3.41 -10.74
CA GLN A 528 -1.68 -4.37 -10.53
C GLN A 528 -0.33 -3.67 -10.34
N TRP A 529 0.55 -4.26 -9.54
CA TRP A 529 1.94 -3.80 -9.44
C TRP A 529 2.68 -3.88 -10.78
N SER A 530 2.29 -4.81 -11.66
CA SER A 530 2.79 -4.91 -13.04
C SER A 530 2.60 -3.65 -13.89
N ASP A 531 1.67 -2.79 -13.51
CA ASP A 531 1.35 -1.56 -14.25
C ASP A 531 2.25 -0.39 -13.85
N LEU A 532 2.83 -0.51 -12.65
CA LEU A 532 3.51 0.54 -11.90
C LEU A 532 5.02 0.30 -11.80
N GLU A 533 5.44 -0.97 -11.89
CA GLU A 533 6.81 -1.44 -11.77
C GLU A 533 7.51 -1.62 -13.13
N GLY A 534 8.84 -1.56 -13.10
CA GLY A 534 9.73 -1.72 -14.26
C GLY A 534 10.08 -0.40 -14.96
N ALA A 535 11.30 -0.31 -15.49
CA ALA A 535 11.85 0.96 -15.99
C ALA A 535 11.38 1.29 -17.43
N PRO A 536 11.06 2.56 -17.75
CA PRO A 536 10.97 3.70 -16.85
C PRO A 536 9.68 3.68 -16.02
N ILE A 537 9.80 4.11 -14.75
CA ILE A 537 8.69 4.31 -13.81
C ILE A 537 8.26 5.78 -13.87
N ALA A 538 6.98 6.05 -13.60
CA ALA A 538 6.44 7.40 -13.50
C ALA A 538 7.03 8.23 -12.33
N GLU A 539 6.84 9.55 -12.38
CA GLU A 539 7.19 10.43 -11.25
C GLU A 539 6.40 10.06 -9.96
N ARG A 540 5.17 9.57 -10.11
CA ARG A 540 4.39 8.85 -9.11
C ARG A 540 3.60 7.70 -9.73
N SER A 541 3.56 6.58 -9.02
CA SER A 541 2.68 5.45 -9.29
C SER A 541 1.57 5.41 -8.24
N PHE A 542 0.36 5.02 -8.66
CA PHE A 542 -0.83 4.92 -7.81
C PHE A 542 -1.52 3.56 -8.00
N LYS A 543 -1.56 2.77 -6.94
CA LYS A 543 -2.09 1.39 -6.89
C LYS A 543 -3.57 1.41 -6.51
N LEU A 544 -4.46 1.08 -7.43
CA LEU A 544 -5.85 0.79 -7.10
C LEU A 544 -5.94 -0.61 -6.46
N PRO A 545 -6.87 -0.84 -5.53
CA PRO A 545 -7.06 -2.15 -4.93
C PRO A 545 -7.64 -3.15 -5.92
N ASN A 546 -7.14 -4.39 -5.92
CA ASN A 546 -7.75 -5.51 -6.63
C ASN A 546 -7.41 -6.86 -5.99
N PRO A 547 -8.33 -7.46 -5.21
CA PRO A 547 -8.22 -8.80 -4.68
C PRO A 547 -8.82 -9.91 -5.57
N LEU A 548 -9.30 -9.61 -6.79
CA LEU A 548 -9.95 -10.59 -7.67
C LEU A 548 -8.94 -11.47 -8.42
N TYR A 549 -7.81 -10.89 -8.84
CA TYR A 549 -6.79 -11.58 -9.63
C TYR A 549 -5.40 -10.94 -9.46
N TYR A 550 -4.37 -11.66 -9.91
CA TYR A 550 -2.97 -11.23 -9.93
C TYR A 550 -2.37 -11.38 -11.32
N ILE A 551 -1.62 -10.38 -11.78
CA ILE A 551 -0.91 -10.38 -13.06
C ILE A 551 0.59 -10.12 -12.84
N LYS A 552 1.43 -10.85 -13.60
CA LYS A 552 2.89 -10.74 -13.63
C LYS A 552 3.37 -10.10 -14.93
#